data_AF-A0A962W5G7-F1
#
_entry.id   AF-A0A962W5G7-F1
#
_cell.length_a   1.000
_cell.length_b   1.000
_cell.length_c   1.000
_cell.angle_alpha   90.00
_cell.angle_beta   90.00
_cell.angle_gamma   90.00
#
_symmetry.space_group_name_H-M   'P 1'
#
loop_
_entity.id
_entity.type
_entity.pdbx_description
1 polymer ?
#
loop_
_entity_poly.entity_id
_entity_poly.type
_entity_poly.pdbx_seq_one_letter_code
_entity_poly.pdbx_strand_id
1 'polypeptide(L)'
;LFDFKEYSWKPLSSYVHGGIHAVHRHSKGYPLPLLAQAIRASNGVSMMVGMLLVILSGERDQSARILQTQVDFGDCLPPPKPRET
;
A
#
# COMPACT_ATOMS: atom_id res chain seq x y z
N LEU A 1 -5.85 -9.48 -36.22
CA LEU A 1 -5.36 -10.58 -35.34
C LEU A 1 -3.84 -10.55 -35.16
N PHE A 2 -3.06 -10.28 -36.22
CA PHE A 2 -1.60 -10.13 -36.13
C PHE A 2 -1.16 -9.00 -35.20
N ASP A 3 -1.77 -7.81 -35.32
CA ASP A 3 -1.44 -6.67 -34.45
C ASP A 3 -1.74 -6.96 -32.97
N PHE A 4 -2.88 -7.63 -32.69
CA PHE A 4 -3.22 -8.03 -31.32
C PHE A 4 -2.16 -8.94 -30.71
N LYS A 5 -1.66 -9.93 -31.47
CA LYS A 5 -0.58 -10.81 -31.04
C LYS A 5 0.71 -10.01 -30.84
N GLU A 6 1.08 -9.15 -31.79
CA GLU A 6 2.34 -8.38 -31.73
C GLU A 6 2.42 -7.49 -30.47
N TYR A 7 1.34 -6.77 -30.17
CA TYR A 7 1.33 -5.82 -29.05
C TYR A 7 0.97 -6.46 -27.71
N SER A 8 0.10 -7.47 -27.69
CA SER A 8 -0.46 -8.00 -26.44
C SER A 8 0.28 -9.23 -25.92
N TRP A 9 1.03 -9.95 -26.76
CA TRP A 9 1.67 -11.22 -26.36
C TRP A 9 2.70 -11.07 -25.24
N LYS A 10 3.57 -10.05 -25.31
CA LYS A 10 4.58 -9.79 -24.26
C LYS A 10 3.93 -9.40 -22.91
N PRO A 11 3.00 -8.43 -22.87
CA PRO A 11 2.27 -8.13 -21.63
C PRO A 11 1.52 -9.33 -21.07
N LEU A 12 0.77 -10.08 -21.90
CA LEU A 12 0.00 -11.24 -21.44
C LEU A 12 0.88 -12.41 -20.97
N SER A 13 2.10 -12.52 -21.47
CA SER A 13 3.07 -13.53 -21.02
C SER A 13 4.01 -13.03 -19.92
N SER A 14 3.78 -11.82 -19.41
CA SER A 14 4.64 -11.24 -18.37
C SER A 14 4.43 -11.93 -17.02
N TYR A 15 5.44 -11.87 -16.16
CA TYR A 15 5.39 -12.46 -14.83
C TYR A 15 4.17 -11.97 -14.03
N VAL A 16 3.80 -10.70 -14.15
CA VAL A 16 2.72 -10.07 -13.39
C VAL A 16 1.35 -10.35 -14.03
N HIS A 17 1.16 -10.07 -15.33
CA HIS A 17 -0.16 -10.18 -15.97
C HIS A 17 -0.50 -11.61 -16.43
N GLY A 18 0.50 -12.44 -16.72
CA GLY A 18 0.30 -13.84 -17.12
C GLY A 18 -0.05 -14.79 -15.98
N GLY A 19 -0.31 -14.26 -14.76
CA GLY A 19 -0.67 -15.06 -13.59
C GLY A 19 0.48 -15.85 -12.96
N ILE A 20 1.68 -15.84 -13.55
CA ILE A 20 2.86 -16.54 -13.02
C ILE A 20 3.23 -16.02 -11.63
N HIS A 21 3.12 -14.72 -11.40
CA HIS A 21 3.32 -14.09 -10.09
C HIS A 21 2.34 -14.64 -9.04
N ALA A 22 1.05 -14.74 -9.37
CA ALA A 22 0.04 -15.28 -8.46
C ALA A 22 0.32 -16.76 -8.12
N VAL A 23 0.64 -17.59 -9.12
CA VAL A 23 1.00 -19.00 -8.91
C VAL A 23 2.27 -19.14 -8.07
N HIS A 24 3.31 -18.35 -8.36
CA HIS A 24 4.57 -18.37 -7.61
C HIS A 24 4.36 -17.96 -6.15
N ARG A 25 3.54 -16.94 -5.88
CA ARG A 25 3.22 -16.49 -4.52
C ARG A 25 2.34 -17.48 -3.78
N HIS A 26 1.40 -18.13 -4.46
CA HIS A 26 0.59 -19.18 -3.87
C HIS A 26 1.44 -20.40 -3.45
N SER A 27 2.41 -20.78 -4.28
CA SER A 27 3.30 -21.93 -3.99
C SER A 27 4.37 -21.62 -2.95
N LYS A 28 4.97 -20.44 -2.97
CA LYS A 28 6.16 -20.11 -2.14
C LYS A 28 5.89 -19.12 -1.00
N GLY A 29 4.67 -18.59 -0.93
CA GLY A 29 4.32 -17.51 -0.02
C GLY A 29 4.87 -16.15 -0.47
N TYR A 30 4.81 -15.18 0.45
CA TYR A 30 5.32 -13.82 0.23
C TYR A 30 6.55 -13.58 1.09
N PRO A 31 7.57 -12.86 0.57
CA PRO A 31 8.67 -12.41 1.41
C PRO A 31 8.16 -11.60 2.60
N LEU A 32 8.67 -11.88 3.80
CA LEU A 32 8.28 -11.17 5.01
C LEU A 32 8.40 -9.63 4.88
N PRO A 33 9.46 -9.06 4.28
CA PRO A 33 9.57 -7.61 4.10
C PRO A 33 8.43 -7.03 3.26
N LEU A 34 7.95 -7.78 2.26
CA LEU A 34 6.85 -7.35 1.39
C LEU A 34 5.52 -7.35 2.14
N LEU A 35 5.27 -8.37 2.96
CA LEU A 35 4.07 -8.42 3.80
C LEU A 35 4.06 -7.29 4.83
N ALA A 36 5.20 -7.07 5.51
CA ALA A 36 5.35 -5.98 6.47
C ALA A 36 5.13 -4.61 5.81
N GLN A 37 5.68 -4.41 4.60
CA GLN A 37 5.45 -3.19 3.83
C GLN A 37 3.98 -3.01 3.45
N ALA A 38 3.31 -4.07 2.99
CA ALA A 38 1.91 -4.02 2.60
C ALA A 38 1.01 -3.64 3.79
N ILE A 39 1.23 -4.26 4.95
CA ILE A 39 0.48 -3.97 6.18
C ILE A 39 0.72 -2.52 6.63
N ARG A 40 1.98 -2.06 6.66
CA ARG A 40 2.31 -0.67 7.01
C ARG A 40 1.65 0.33 6.06
N ALA A 41 1.67 0.05 4.76
CA ALA A 41 0.99 0.88 3.77
C ALA A 41 -0.52 0.94 4.01
N SER A 42 -1.16 -0.20 4.29
CA SER A 42 -2.58 -0.25 4.66
C SER A 42 -2.89 0.59 5.90
N ASN A 43 -2.09 0.49 6.95
CA ASN A 43 -2.23 1.31 8.15
C ASN A 43 -2.11 2.81 7.83
N GLY A 44 -1.16 3.18 6.96
CA GLY A 44 -1.03 4.56 6.48
C GLY A 44 -2.30 5.06 5.78
N VAL A 45 -2.94 4.24 4.95
CA VAL A 45 -4.23 4.58 4.32
C VAL A 45 -5.34 4.74 5.36
N SER A 46 -5.42 3.84 6.36
CA SER A 46 -6.37 3.97 7.46
C SER A 46 -6.18 5.28 8.23
N MET A 47 -4.94 5.72 8.46
CA MET A 47 -4.67 7.02 9.09
C MET A 47 -5.12 8.20 8.23
N MET A 48 -4.92 8.14 6.90
CA MET A 48 -5.44 9.15 5.98
C MET A 48 -6.97 9.23 6.01
N VAL A 49 -7.66 8.09 6.06
CA VAL A 49 -9.12 8.03 6.19
C VAL A 49 -9.57 8.62 7.54
N GLY A 50 -8.90 8.25 8.64
CA GLY A 50 -9.20 8.82 9.97
C GLY A 50 -9.07 10.33 10.00
N MET A 51 -8.00 10.87 9.41
CA MET A 51 -7.80 12.32 9.29
C MET A 51 -8.88 12.98 8.42
N LEU A 52 -9.26 12.36 7.30
CA LEU A 52 -10.33 12.85 6.44
C LEU A 52 -11.67 12.90 7.19
N LEU A 53 -12.00 11.89 7.98
CA LEU A 53 -13.22 11.88 8.80
C LEU A 53 -13.23 13.01 9.83
N VAL A 54 -12.10 13.27 10.49
CA VAL A 54 -11.96 14.41 11.40
C VAL A 54 -12.21 15.73 10.67
N ILE A 55 -11.62 15.92 9.49
CA ILE A 55 -11.82 17.12 8.67
C ILE A 55 -13.31 17.29 8.31
N LEU A 56 -13.97 16.22 7.87
CA LEU A 56 -15.38 16.25 7.49
C LEU A 56 -16.33 16.47 8.68
N SER A 57 -15.97 16.00 9.88
CA SER A 57 -16.75 16.20 11.10
C SER A 57 -16.75 17.66 11.60
N GLY A 58 -15.72 18.44 11.23
CA GLY A 58 -15.50 19.79 11.76
C GLY A 58 -14.97 19.84 13.20
N GLU A 59 -14.86 18.71 13.89
CA GLU A 59 -14.36 18.61 15.27
C GLU A 59 -12.82 18.66 15.31
N ARG A 60 -12.26 19.87 15.27
CA ARG A 60 -10.80 20.08 15.23
C ARG A 60 -10.04 19.42 16.39
N ASP A 61 -10.67 19.30 17.55
CA ASP A 61 -10.09 18.65 18.74
C ASP A 61 -9.74 17.17 18.51
N GLN A 62 -10.42 16.50 17.57
CA GLN A 62 -10.11 15.11 17.22
C GLN A 62 -8.83 14.98 16.39
N SER A 63 -8.33 16.07 15.78
CA SER A 63 -7.08 16.04 14.99
C SER A 63 -5.89 15.67 15.88
N ALA A 64 -5.87 16.17 17.11
CA ALA A 64 -4.83 15.84 18.08
C ALA A 64 -4.82 14.35 18.42
N ARG A 65 -6.00 13.69 18.44
CA ARG A 65 -6.09 12.25 18.67
C ARG A 65 -5.52 11.45 17.50
N ILE A 66 -5.80 11.86 16.26
CA ILE A 66 -5.19 11.22 15.07
C ILE A 66 -3.67 11.33 15.12
N LEU A 67 -3.13 12.51 15.46
CA LEU A 67 -1.69 12.72 15.61
C LEU A 67 -1.10 11.85 16.72
N GLN A 68 -1.77 11.75 17.87
CA GLN A 68 -1.33 10.88 18.97
C GLN A 68 -1.31 9.41 18.52
N THR A 69 -2.34 8.94 17.81
CA THR A 69 -2.36 7.59 17.23
C THR A 69 -1.19 7.37 16.26
N GLN A 70 -0.79 8.38 15.47
CA GLN A 70 0.40 8.25 14.60
C GLN A 70 1.69 8.06 15.39
N VAL A 71 1.81 8.70 16.56
CA VAL A 71 2.97 8.53 17.46
C VAL A 71 2.94 7.17 18.13
N ASP A 72 1.80 6.80 18.72
CA ASP A 72 1.64 5.57 19.50
C ASP A 72 1.84 4.30 18.65
N PHE A 73 1.47 4.36 17.37
CA PHE A 73 1.56 3.26 16.41
C PHE A 73 2.60 3.49 15.30
N GLY A 74 3.59 4.36 15.55
CA GLY A 74 4.61 4.72 14.56
C GLY A 74 5.44 3.53 14.03
N ASP A 75 5.57 2.46 14.80
CA ASP A 75 6.30 1.23 14.47
C ASP A 75 5.62 0.38 13.38
N CYS A 76 4.29 0.51 13.24
CA CYS A 76 3.47 -0.20 12.26
C CYS A 76 2.91 0.72 11.16
N LEU A 77 3.42 1.95 11.05
CA LEU A 77 3.09 2.89 9.98
C LEU A 77 4.17 2.92 8.88
N PRO A 78 3.88 3.54 7.71
CA PRO A 78 4.91 3.79 6.71
C PRO A 78 6.02 4.68 7.30
N PRO A 79 7.30 4.41 6.97
CA PRO A 79 8.39 5.22 7.48
C PRO A 79 8.25 6.67 6.99
N PRO A 80 8.66 7.66 7.80
CA PRO A 80 8.64 9.06 7.38
C PRO A 80 9.53 9.25 6.15
N LYS A 81 9.08 10.08 5.21
CA LYS A 81 9.89 10.44 4.05
C LYS A 81 11.17 11.14 4.54
N PRO A 82 12.37 10.75 4.06
CA PRO A 82 13.60 11.46 4.37
C PRO A 82 13.48 12.94 4.02
N ARG A 83 13.99 13.84 4.87
CA ARG A 83 14.12 15.25 4.51
C ARG A 83 15.23 15.38 3.49
N GLU A 84 14.91 15.89 2.31
CA GLU A 84 15.92 16.32 1.33
C GLU A 84 16.56 17.59 1.92
N THR A 85 17.81 17.47 2.39
CA THR A 85 18.66 18.58 2.87
C THR A 85 19.61 19.04 1.79
#